data_AF-U2IF06-F1
#
_entry.id   AF-U2IF06-F1
#
_cell.length_a   1.000
_cell.length_b   1.000
_cell.length_c   1.000
_cell.angle_alpha   90.00
_cell.angle_beta   90.00
_cell.angle_gamma   90.00
#
_symmetry.space_group_name_H-M   'P 1'
#
loop_
_entity.id
_entity.type
_entity.pdbx_description
1 polymer ?
#
loop_
_entity_poly.entity_id
_entity_poly.type
_entity_poly.pdbx_seq_one_letter_code
_entity_poly.pdbx_strand_id
1 'polypeptide(L)'
;MKSSPRLFPLTSLLPNPYLAKGLHWALSLTTLLLCSTFSLGQTPVDSTQIESPWQSFIESQLQLELMTEEEAKEALALYDELKASPLDINSTSAEDLRRIPLLSDYQIYQFVRYRTDHGAFHEYSELKLVPGWRTTLLRQLRSVLTCRPPSTETSWQSRSLYAQGEASLFYGRRTPPRTPKPLLGPSDALRLSWIYAIPQALSLFVAGEKDYGEPWRRPGHRGLDAYSAHAQLRHRGLELLLGDYRVARGCGLLLGQGTFPLNFLALTPRLGDGVRPVRHMTESDYSRGLALSFNEACWRAGLFVSSR
;
A
#
# COMPACT_ATOMS: atom_id res chain seq x y z
N MET A 1 -26.61 52.46 55.90
CA MET A 1 -27.19 52.16 54.57
C MET A 1 -26.48 50.91 54.06
N LYS A 2 -27.01 49.70 54.28
CA LYS A 2 -27.91 48.95 53.39
C LYS A 2 -27.37 48.82 51.95
N SER A 3 -26.81 47.65 51.61
CA SER A 3 -27.45 46.69 50.68
C SER A 3 -26.47 45.58 50.27
N SER A 4 -26.82 44.34 50.59
CA SER A 4 -26.45 43.17 49.78
C SER A 4 -27.37 43.07 48.56
N PRO A 5 -26.96 42.34 47.52
CA PRO A 5 -27.86 41.34 46.95
C PRO A 5 -27.19 39.97 46.73
N ARG A 6 -28.07 38.97 46.64
CA ARG A 6 -27.82 37.54 46.72
C ARG A 6 -27.60 36.88 45.34
N LEU A 7 -26.85 35.78 45.36
CA LEU A 7 -27.02 34.49 44.65
C LEU A 7 -27.38 34.45 43.14
N PHE A 8 -26.50 33.80 42.37
CA PHE A 8 -26.89 32.81 41.35
C PHE A 8 -26.01 31.55 41.54
N PRO A 9 -26.57 30.38 41.88
CA PRO A 9 -25.85 29.13 41.72
C PRO A 9 -25.92 28.72 40.25
N LEU A 10 -24.77 28.60 39.59
CA LEU A 10 -24.67 27.98 38.27
C LEU A 10 -25.07 26.52 38.39
N THR A 11 -26.28 26.25 37.90
CA THR A 11 -26.81 24.91 37.65
C THR A 11 -25.86 24.12 36.76
N SER A 12 -25.64 22.89 37.20
CA SER A 12 -24.98 21.79 36.51
C SER A 12 -25.37 21.66 35.03
N LEU A 13 -24.43 21.94 34.14
CA LEU A 13 -24.37 21.28 32.83
C LEU A 13 -23.52 20.03 33.01
N LEU A 14 -24.17 18.95 33.42
CA LEU A 14 -23.59 17.60 33.38
C LEU A 14 -23.16 17.33 31.93
N PRO A 15 -21.88 17.04 31.63
CA PRO A 15 -21.52 16.52 30.32
C PRO A 15 -22.18 15.15 30.20
N ASN A 16 -23.04 14.99 29.20
CA ASN A 16 -23.74 13.74 28.93
C ASN A 16 -22.70 12.61 28.83
N PRO A 17 -22.67 11.64 29.78
CA PRO A 17 -21.56 10.69 29.91
C PRO A 17 -21.48 9.71 28.73
N TYR A 18 -22.50 9.68 27.87
CA TYR A 18 -22.52 8.89 26.64
C TYR A 18 -21.76 9.55 25.48
N LEU A 19 -21.76 10.90 25.39
CA LEU A 19 -21.00 11.65 24.36
C LEU A 19 -19.50 11.68 24.67
N ALA A 20 -19.14 11.78 25.95
CA ALA A 20 -17.74 11.71 26.39
C ALA A 20 -17.15 10.32 26.12
N LYS A 21 -17.88 9.24 26.48
CA LYS A 21 -17.49 7.86 26.13
C LYS A 21 -17.34 7.70 24.62
N GLY A 22 -18.27 8.29 23.87
CA GLY A 22 -18.26 8.55 22.42
C GLY A 22 -16.91 8.97 21.86
N LEU A 23 -16.49 10.13 22.34
CA LEU A 23 -15.27 10.81 21.91
C LEU A 23 -14.02 10.07 22.40
N HIS A 24 -14.06 9.46 23.58
CA HIS A 24 -12.95 8.67 24.12
C HIS A 24 -12.74 7.37 23.34
N TRP A 25 -13.80 6.67 22.91
CA TRP A 25 -13.61 5.49 22.06
C TRP A 25 -13.09 5.88 20.69
N ALA A 26 -13.61 6.94 20.08
CA ALA A 26 -13.11 7.45 18.79
C ALA A 26 -11.64 7.92 18.90
N LEU A 27 -11.28 8.67 19.94
CA LEU A 27 -9.90 9.10 20.20
C LEU A 27 -9.00 7.89 20.50
N SER A 28 -9.47 6.91 21.27
CA SER A 28 -8.71 5.68 21.57
C SER A 28 -8.53 4.80 20.33
N LEU A 29 -9.51 4.78 19.40
CA LEU A 29 -9.43 4.06 18.14
C LEU A 29 -8.45 4.77 17.19
N THR A 30 -8.48 6.11 17.13
CA THR A 30 -7.50 6.88 16.37
C THR A 30 -6.10 6.73 16.93
N THR A 31 -5.92 6.72 18.26
CA THR A 31 -4.59 6.51 18.87
C THR A 31 -4.10 5.08 18.69
N LEU A 32 -4.97 4.05 18.74
CA LEU A 32 -4.60 2.67 18.38
C LEU A 32 -4.26 2.51 16.90
N LEU A 33 -4.94 3.25 16.00
CA LEU A 33 -4.64 3.31 14.56
C LEU A 33 -3.33 4.06 14.25
N LEU A 34 -2.92 5.00 15.11
CA LEU A 34 -1.68 5.78 15.00
C LEU A 34 -0.48 5.16 15.75
N CYS A 35 -0.71 4.26 16.72
CA CYS A 35 0.34 3.70 17.58
C CYS A 35 0.98 2.39 17.09
N SER A 36 0.47 1.71 16.05
CA SER A 36 1.24 0.62 15.45
C SER A 36 2.35 1.23 14.58
N THR A 37 3.53 1.32 15.18
CA THR A 37 4.84 1.55 14.57
C THR A 37 5.07 2.91 13.88
N PHE A 38 5.44 3.90 14.70
CA PHE A 38 6.33 4.97 14.22
C PHE A 38 7.74 4.38 14.08
N SER A 39 8.10 3.97 12.86
CA SER A 39 9.52 3.76 12.53
C SER A 39 10.08 5.11 12.11
N LEU A 40 10.78 5.79 13.01
CA LEU A 40 11.61 6.95 12.67
C LEU A 40 12.86 6.44 11.95
N GLY A 41 12.69 5.99 10.71
CA GLY A 41 13.77 5.60 9.83
C GLY A 41 14.45 6.85 9.28
N GLN A 42 15.44 7.37 10.02
CA GLN A 42 16.52 8.07 9.34
C GLN A 42 17.33 6.99 8.64
N THR A 43 17.19 6.83 7.33
CA THR A 43 18.29 6.25 6.57
C THR A 43 19.26 7.39 6.31
N PRO A 44 20.38 7.50 7.06
CA PRO A 44 21.53 8.18 6.48
C PRO A 44 21.77 7.53 5.11
N VAL A 45 22.09 8.35 4.10
CA VAL A 45 22.63 7.84 2.84
C VAL A 45 24.03 7.34 3.19
N ASP A 46 24.07 6.14 3.74
CA ASP A 46 25.28 5.39 4.02
C ASP A 46 25.69 4.75 2.68
N SER A 47 26.89 5.08 2.21
CA SER A 47 27.44 4.65 0.92
C SER A 47 27.82 3.15 0.90
N THR A 48 27.44 2.40 1.94
CA THR A 48 27.57 0.95 2.02
C THR A 48 26.18 0.31 2.06
N GLN A 49 25.41 0.50 0.98
CA GLN A 49 24.10 -0.11 0.83
C GLN A 49 24.23 -1.64 0.92
N ILE A 50 23.58 -2.24 1.93
CA ILE A 50 23.16 -3.63 1.82
C ILE A 50 22.11 -3.64 0.70
N GLU A 51 22.58 -3.86 -0.54
CA GLU A 51 21.74 -3.85 -1.73
C GLU A 51 20.52 -4.75 -1.50
N SER A 52 19.32 -4.18 -1.61
CA SER A 52 18.12 -5.00 -1.56
C SER A 52 18.15 -5.94 -2.78
N PRO A 53 17.74 -7.22 -2.64
CA PRO A 53 17.78 -8.14 -3.77
C PRO A 53 16.88 -7.73 -4.95
N TRP A 54 15.93 -6.82 -4.71
CA TRP A 54 15.10 -6.22 -5.74
C TRP A 54 15.81 -5.08 -6.47
N GLN A 55 16.60 -4.25 -5.79
CA GLN A 55 17.39 -3.19 -6.42
C GLN A 55 18.38 -3.78 -7.42
N SER A 56 19.18 -4.77 -7.02
CA SER A 56 20.14 -5.40 -7.93
C SER A 56 19.46 -6.08 -9.13
N PHE A 57 18.28 -6.67 -8.92
CA PHE A 57 17.46 -7.19 -10.03
C PHE A 57 17.01 -6.05 -10.96
N ILE A 58 16.44 -4.97 -10.43
CA ILE A 58 15.92 -3.83 -11.19
C ILE A 58 17.04 -3.13 -11.97
N GLU A 59 18.18 -2.86 -11.32
CA GLU A 59 19.37 -2.27 -11.95
C GLU A 59 19.89 -3.13 -13.10
N SER A 60 19.94 -4.46 -12.92
CA SER A 60 20.34 -5.36 -14.01
C SER A 60 19.40 -5.27 -15.21
N GLN A 61 18.09 -5.07 -14.99
CA GLN A 61 17.12 -4.95 -16.08
C GLN A 61 17.23 -3.58 -16.78
N LEU A 62 17.48 -2.50 -16.04
CA LEU A 62 17.77 -1.18 -16.60
C LEU A 62 19.01 -1.20 -17.48
N GLN A 63 20.09 -1.85 -17.01
CA GLN A 63 21.35 -1.95 -17.74
C GLN A 63 21.22 -2.74 -19.06
N LEU A 64 20.31 -3.72 -19.09
CA LEU A 64 20.01 -4.49 -20.29
C LEU A 64 19.04 -3.77 -21.23
N GLU A 65 18.64 -2.53 -20.93
CA GLU A 65 17.63 -1.73 -21.65
C GLU A 65 16.29 -2.49 -21.80
N LEU A 66 16.04 -3.45 -20.90
CA LEU A 66 14.81 -4.20 -20.90
C LEU A 66 13.70 -3.41 -20.21
N MET A 67 14.05 -2.55 -19.25
CA MET A 67 13.09 -1.77 -18.46
C MET A 67 13.37 -0.28 -18.58
N THR A 68 12.31 0.53 -18.54
CA THR A 68 12.42 2.00 -18.50
C THR A 68 12.67 2.52 -17.08
N GLU A 69 13.16 3.75 -16.95
CA GLU A 69 13.35 4.38 -15.64
C GLU A 69 12.03 4.54 -14.86
N GLU A 70 10.93 4.78 -15.58
CA GLU A 70 9.59 4.90 -14.97
C GLU A 70 9.12 3.55 -14.39
N GLU A 71 9.24 2.47 -15.16
CA GLU A 71 8.90 1.12 -14.71
C GLU A 71 9.77 0.67 -13.52
N ALA A 72 11.06 1.04 -13.53
CA ALA A 72 11.97 0.77 -12.43
C ALA A 72 11.53 1.45 -11.13
N LYS A 73 11.13 2.72 -11.22
CA LYS A 73 10.62 3.50 -10.09
C LYS A 73 9.36 2.86 -9.50
N GLU A 74 8.46 2.37 -10.34
CA GLU A 74 7.25 1.69 -9.89
C GLU A 74 7.51 0.29 -9.33
N ALA A 75 8.46 -0.45 -9.89
CA ALA A 75 8.89 -1.74 -9.34
C ALA A 75 9.49 -1.58 -7.93
N LEU A 76 10.25 -0.51 -7.69
CA LEU A 76 10.74 -0.15 -6.36
C LEU A 76 9.60 0.28 -5.43
N ALA A 77 8.66 1.09 -5.90
CA ALA A 77 7.49 1.49 -5.11
C ALA A 77 6.64 0.26 -4.70
N LEU A 78 6.50 -0.72 -5.60
CA LEU A 78 5.85 -1.99 -5.32
C LEU A 78 6.63 -2.79 -4.26
N TYR A 79 7.97 -2.81 -4.33
CA TYR A 79 8.78 -3.47 -3.32
C TYR A 79 8.55 -2.88 -1.93
N ASP A 80 8.56 -1.55 -1.82
CA ASP A 80 8.31 -0.86 -0.56
C ASP A 80 6.90 -1.12 -0.05
N GLU A 81 5.88 -1.12 -0.92
CA GLU A 81 4.51 -1.52 -0.58
C GLU A 81 4.45 -2.93 0.01
N LEU A 82 5.07 -3.91 -0.65
CA LEU A 82 5.06 -5.31 -0.22
C LEU A 82 5.91 -5.54 1.02
N LYS A 83 6.93 -4.72 1.25
CA LYS A 83 7.74 -4.76 2.46
C LYS A 83 6.97 -4.22 3.67
N ALA A 84 6.21 -3.14 3.47
CA ALA A 84 5.33 -2.55 4.49
C ALA A 84 4.17 -3.49 4.85
N SER A 85 3.57 -4.14 3.84
CA SER A 85 2.49 -5.12 4.03
C SER A 85 2.77 -6.41 3.25
N PRO A 86 3.55 -7.36 3.84
CA PRO A 86 3.89 -8.62 3.21
C PRO A 86 2.66 -9.47 2.87
N LEU A 87 2.71 -10.11 1.71
CA LEU A 87 1.70 -11.03 1.24
C LEU A 87 1.79 -12.34 2.01
N ASP A 88 0.65 -12.82 2.50
CA ASP A 88 0.59 -14.09 3.21
C ASP A 88 0.37 -15.25 2.23
N ILE A 89 1.27 -16.22 2.24
CA ILE A 89 1.32 -17.32 1.26
C ILE A 89 0.03 -18.17 1.26
N ASN A 90 -0.67 -18.24 2.38
CA ASN A 90 -1.91 -19.01 2.48
C ASN A 90 -3.12 -18.28 1.92
N SER A 91 -3.10 -16.95 1.90
CA SER A 91 -4.22 -16.09 1.48
C SER A 91 -4.04 -15.42 0.12
N THR A 92 -2.81 -15.43 -0.41
CA THR A 92 -2.43 -14.72 -1.63
C THR A 92 -3.01 -15.37 -2.90
N SER A 93 -3.47 -14.54 -3.84
CA SER A 93 -3.97 -15.00 -5.15
C SER A 93 -2.85 -15.18 -6.18
N ALA A 94 -3.14 -15.87 -7.28
CA ALA A 94 -2.18 -15.95 -8.40
C ALA A 94 -1.90 -14.56 -8.99
N GLU A 95 -2.91 -13.70 -9.05
CA GLU A 95 -2.81 -12.32 -9.51
C GLU A 95 -1.88 -11.49 -8.63
N ASP A 96 -1.95 -11.66 -7.30
CA ASP A 96 -1.06 -10.99 -6.36
C ASP A 96 0.40 -11.41 -6.56
N LEU A 97 0.65 -12.71 -6.81
CA LEU A 97 2.00 -13.21 -7.08
C LEU A 97 2.55 -12.76 -8.44
N ARG A 98 1.70 -12.59 -9.45
CA ARG A 98 2.12 -12.07 -10.77
C ARG A 98 2.71 -10.66 -10.67
N ARG A 99 2.33 -9.88 -9.66
CA ARG A 99 2.92 -8.56 -9.41
C ARG A 99 4.40 -8.63 -9.07
N ILE A 100 4.88 -9.74 -8.50
CA ILE A 100 6.26 -9.89 -8.07
C ILE A 100 7.16 -10.13 -9.30
N PRO A 101 8.07 -9.19 -9.66
CA PRO A 101 8.93 -9.29 -10.84
C PRO A 101 9.83 -10.55 -10.83
N LEU A 102 10.28 -10.94 -9.63
CA LEU A 102 11.18 -12.08 -9.40
C LEU A 102 10.57 -13.45 -9.67
N LEU A 103 9.23 -13.55 -9.65
CA LEU A 103 8.54 -14.82 -9.87
C LEU A 103 8.27 -15.01 -11.36
N SER A 104 8.40 -16.22 -11.88
CA SER A 104 7.94 -16.60 -13.24
C SER A 104 6.54 -17.23 -13.23
N ASP A 105 5.86 -17.24 -14.37
CA ASP A 105 4.50 -17.81 -14.45
C ASP A 105 4.49 -19.31 -14.13
N TYR A 106 5.56 -20.03 -14.50
CA TYR A 106 5.78 -21.41 -14.08
C TYR A 106 5.86 -21.54 -12.55
N GLN A 107 6.63 -20.68 -11.87
CA GLN A 107 6.76 -20.72 -10.42
C GLN A 107 5.45 -20.40 -9.71
N ILE A 108 4.66 -19.45 -10.25
CA ILE A 108 3.33 -19.11 -9.74
C ILE A 108 2.38 -20.30 -9.92
N TYR A 109 2.37 -20.93 -11.10
CA TYR A 109 1.57 -22.12 -11.36
C TYR A 109 1.91 -23.25 -10.39
N GLN A 110 3.19 -23.55 -10.20
CA GLN A 110 3.63 -24.61 -9.29
C GLN A 110 3.27 -24.29 -7.83
N PHE A 111 3.37 -23.04 -7.42
CA PHE A 111 2.96 -22.60 -6.09
C PHE A 111 1.45 -22.83 -5.86
N VAL A 112 0.62 -22.36 -6.80
CA VAL A 112 -0.85 -22.49 -6.70
C VAL A 112 -1.26 -23.95 -6.71
N ARG A 113 -0.65 -24.75 -7.60
CA ARG A 113 -0.87 -26.19 -7.67
C ARG A 113 -0.48 -26.87 -6.37
N TYR A 114 0.73 -26.62 -5.86
CA TYR A 114 1.20 -27.24 -4.62
C TYR A 114 0.25 -26.96 -3.45
N ARG A 115 -0.17 -25.70 -3.28
CA ARG A 115 -1.14 -25.30 -2.24
C ARG A 115 -2.51 -25.96 -2.41
N THR A 116 -2.93 -26.20 -3.65
CA THR A 116 -4.20 -26.88 -3.93
C THR A 116 -4.13 -28.37 -3.60
N ASP A 117 -3.00 -29.01 -3.93
CA ASP A 117 -2.80 -30.45 -3.76
C ASP A 117 -2.48 -30.83 -2.30
N HIS A 118 -1.75 -29.98 -1.56
CA HIS A 118 -1.23 -30.30 -0.21
C HIS A 118 -1.89 -29.49 0.91
N GLY A 119 -2.70 -28.49 0.57
CA GLY A 119 -3.33 -27.60 1.55
C GLY A 119 -2.47 -26.39 1.94
N ALA A 120 -2.78 -25.80 3.09
CA ALA A 120 -2.12 -24.60 3.59
C ALA A 120 -0.68 -24.90 4.05
N PHE A 121 0.22 -23.94 3.83
CA PHE A 121 1.57 -23.98 4.36
C PHE A 121 1.57 -23.68 5.85
N HIS A 122 2.36 -24.42 6.62
CA HIS A 122 2.55 -24.19 8.05
C HIS A 122 3.78 -23.35 8.34
N GLU A 123 4.81 -23.45 7.49
CA GLU A 123 6.05 -22.69 7.63
C GLU A 123 6.52 -22.14 6.28
N TYR A 124 7.20 -20.99 6.31
CA TYR A 124 7.84 -20.41 5.12
C TYR A 124 8.87 -21.37 4.47
N SER A 125 9.48 -22.25 5.26
CA SER A 125 10.49 -23.20 4.79
C SER A 125 9.92 -24.25 3.82
N GLU A 126 8.62 -24.56 3.91
CA GLU A 126 7.91 -25.53 3.06
C GLU A 126 7.85 -25.10 1.59
N LEU A 127 8.02 -23.80 1.31
CA LEU A 127 8.10 -23.30 -0.06
C LEU A 127 9.28 -23.90 -0.84
N LYS A 128 10.27 -24.48 -0.17
CA LYS A 128 11.35 -25.26 -0.81
C LYS A 128 10.84 -26.52 -1.53
N LEU A 129 9.67 -27.02 -1.14
CA LEU A 129 9.03 -28.19 -1.72
C LEU A 129 8.31 -27.85 -3.03
N VAL A 130 8.08 -26.56 -3.30
CA VAL A 130 7.42 -26.11 -4.54
C VAL A 130 8.40 -26.22 -5.72
N PRO A 131 8.05 -26.95 -6.79
CA PRO A 131 8.92 -27.07 -7.95
C PRO A 131 9.29 -25.71 -8.56
N GLY A 132 10.59 -25.48 -8.78
CA GLY A 132 11.10 -24.23 -9.35
C GLY A 132 11.43 -23.13 -8.33
N TRP A 133 11.12 -23.31 -7.04
CA TRP A 133 11.45 -22.37 -5.97
C TRP A 133 12.80 -22.72 -5.32
N ARG A 134 13.85 -21.98 -5.70
CA ARG A 134 15.21 -22.19 -5.18
C ARG A 134 15.41 -21.42 -3.87
N THR A 135 16.36 -21.88 -3.04
CA THR A 135 16.73 -21.21 -1.79
C THR A 135 17.20 -19.76 -1.98
N THR A 136 17.83 -19.45 -3.12
CA THR A 136 18.21 -18.07 -3.48
C THR A 136 16.99 -17.17 -3.63
N LEU A 137 16.02 -17.60 -4.43
CA LEU A 137 14.74 -16.89 -4.64
C LEU A 137 13.97 -16.73 -3.33
N LEU A 138 13.88 -17.78 -2.51
CA LEU A 138 13.22 -17.72 -1.20
C LEU A 138 13.84 -16.68 -0.26
N ARG A 139 15.15 -16.44 -0.36
CA ARG A 139 15.82 -15.39 0.41
C ARG A 139 15.41 -14.00 -0.06
N GLN A 140 15.27 -13.80 -1.37
CA GLN A 140 14.84 -12.53 -1.97
C GLN A 140 13.37 -12.21 -1.67
N LEU A 141 12.53 -13.24 -1.57
CA LEU A 141 11.10 -13.08 -1.27
C LEU A 141 10.79 -12.93 0.21
N ARG A 142 11.76 -13.17 1.11
CA ARG A 142 11.51 -13.22 2.55
C ARG A 142 10.96 -11.92 3.14
N SER A 143 11.31 -10.78 2.54
CA SER A 143 10.83 -9.46 2.97
C SER A 143 9.44 -9.10 2.44
N VAL A 144 8.93 -9.81 1.43
CA VAL A 144 7.65 -9.51 0.76
C VAL A 144 6.61 -10.61 0.97
N LEU A 145 7.02 -11.81 1.37
CA LEU A 145 6.16 -12.94 1.68
C LEU A 145 6.25 -13.32 3.16
N THR A 146 5.11 -13.65 3.75
CA THR A 146 4.98 -14.16 5.11
C THR A 146 4.15 -15.45 5.14
N CYS A 147 4.39 -16.29 6.14
CA CYS A 147 3.58 -17.46 6.42
C CYS A 147 2.82 -17.22 7.71
N ARG A 148 1.50 -17.04 7.62
CA ARG A 148 0.64 -17.01 8.80
C ARG A 148 -0.02 -18.39 8.97
N PRO A 149 -0.17 -18.88 10.22
CA PRO A 149 -0.90 -20.11 10.44
C PRO A 149 -2.31 -19.94 9.86
N PRO A 150 -2.85 -20.95 9.16
CA PRO A 150 -4.21 -20.89 8.64
C PRO A 150 -5.16 -20.75 9.82
N SER A 151 -5.70 -19.53 10.03
CA SER A 151 -6.69 -19.31 11.08
C SER A 151 -8.04 -19.81 10.60
N THR A 152 -8.59 -20.78 11.32
CA THR A 152 -9.94 -21.33 11.07
C THR A 152 -11.05 -20.32 11.40
N GLU A 153 -10.71 -19.25 12.12
CA GLU A 153 -11.68 -18.23 12.53
C GLU A 153 -11.76 -17.06 11.54
N THR A 154 -12.88 -17.04 10.81
CA THR A 154 -13.20 -16.07 9.76
C THR A 154 -13.81 -14.75 10.29
N SER A 155 -13.86 -14.55 11.61
CA SER A 155 -14.51 -13.37 12.20
C SER A 155 -13.70 -12.09 11.96
N TRP A 156 -14.37 -10.94 11.91
CA TRP A 156 -13.66 -9.66 11.76
C TRP A 156 -12.69 -9.40 12.93
N GLN A 157 -13.06 -9.85 14.13
CA GLN A 157 -12.28 -9.70 15.35
C GLN A 157 -10.96 -10.49 15.28
N SER A 158 -10.99 -11.74 14.83
CA SER A 158 -9.77 -12.55 14.67
C SER A 158 -8.83 -11.95 13.61
N ARG A 159 -9.37 -11.40 12.52
CA ARG A 159 -8.58 -10.73 11.47
C ARG A 159 -7.92 -9.44 11.97
N SER A 160 -8.60 -8.67 12.82
CA SER A 160 -8.07 -7.43 13.38
C SER A 160 -6.82 -7.64 14.25
N LEU A 161 -6.60 -8.85 14.80
CA LEU A 161 -5.37 -9.20 15.52
C LEU A 161 -4.13 -9.18 14.63
N TYR A 162 -4.31 -9.34 13.32
CA TYR A 162 -3.23 -9.26 12.32
C TYR A 162 -3.23 -7.94 11.58
N ALA A 163 -3.91 -6.92 12.11
CA ALA A 163 -3.85 -5.58 11.55
C ALA A 163 -2.40 -5.07 11.58
N GLN A 164 -1.93 -4.60 10.44
CA GLN A 164 -0.65 -3.93 10.29
C GLN A 164 -0.91 -2.47 10.02
N GLY A 165 -0.30 -1.60 10.79
CA GLY A 165 -0.26 -0.17 10.50
C GLY A 165 1.19 0.26 10.44
N GLU A 166 1.51 1.13 9.48
CA GLU A 166 2.82 1.75 9.35
C GLU A 166 2.62 3.23 9.04
N ALA A 167 3.34 4.08 9.77
CA ALA A 167 3.41 5.51 9.50
C ALA A 167 4.85 5.86 9.13
N SER A 168 5.04 6.50 7.99
CA SER A 168 6.35 6.99 7.56
C SER A 168 6.34 8.49 7.32
N LEU A 169 7.40 9.14 7.80
CA LEU A 169 7.67 10.56 7.61
C LEU A 169 9.09 10.68 7.08
N PHE A 170 9.22 11.31 5.92
CA PHE A 170 10.50 11.65 5.32
C PHE A 170 10.59 13.16 5.16
N TYR A 171 11.70 13.73 5.62
CA TYR A 171 12.07 15.11 5.41
C TYR A 171 13.48 15.15 4.84
N GLY A 172 13.62 15.74 3.66
CA GLY A 172 14.90 15.85 2.98
C GLY A 172 15.16 17.29 2.57
N ARG A 173 16.41 17.74 2.69
CA ARG A 173 16.84 19.04 2.20
C ARG A 173 17.98 18.86 1.23
N ARG A 174 17.82 19.35 0.00
CA ARG A 174 18.88 19.34 -1.01
C ARG A 174 19.56 20.70 -1.06
N THR A 175 20.87 20.68 -1.26
CA THR A 175 21.58 21.89 -1.68
C THR A 175 21.11 22.22 -3.10
N PRO A 176 20.64 23.45 -3.36
CA PRO A 176 20.15 23.79 -4.68
C PRO A 176 21.28 23.62 -5.71
N PRO A 177 21.02 22.94 -6.84
CA PRO A 177 22.03 22.78 -7.87
C PRO A 177 22.46 24.16 -8.37
N ARG A 178 23.77 24.35 -8.63
CA ARG A 178 24.32 25.54 -9.32
C ARG A 178 23.87 25.50 -10.80
N THR A 179 22.58 25.69 -11.02
CA THR A 179 21.97 25.78 -12.35
C THR A 179 21.48 27.20 -12.58
N PRO A 180 21.41 27.67 -13.84
CA PRO A 180 20.98 29.03 -14.14
C PRO A 180 19.48 29.27 -13.91
N LYS A 181 18.67 28.22 -13.70
CA LYS A 181 17.24 28.35 -13.41
C LYS A 181 17.02 28.38 -11.88
N PRO A 182 16.51 29.48 -11.31
CA PRO A 182 16.15 29.50 -9.90
C PRO A 182 14.99 28.54 -9.62
N LEU A 183 15.04 27.82 -8.49
CA LEU A 183 13.90 27.02 -8.03
C LEU A 183 12.72 27.95 -7.72
N LEU A 184 11.50 27.51 -8.01
CA LEU A 184 10.27 28.28 -7.72
C LEU A 184 9.95 28.36 -6.21
N GLY A 185 10.54 27.48 -5.40
CA GLY A 185 10.24 27.31 -3.98
C GLY A 185 11.42 26.75 -3.18
N PRO A 186 11.21 26.46 -1.89
CA PRO A 186 12.26 25.99 -0.98
C PRO A 186 12.84 24.63 -1.40
N SER A 187 14.11 24.39 -1.06
CA SER A 187 14.84 23.15 -1.36
C SER A 187 14.58 22.02 -0.37
N ASP A 188 13.39 22.04 0.24
CA ASP A 188 12.93 21.06 1.21
C ASP A 188 11.86 20.17 0.56
N ALA A 189 12.01 18.86 0.73
CA ALA A 189 11.03 17.84 0.37
C ALA A 189 10.46 17.20 1.63
N LEU A 190 9.16 16.91 1.58
CA LEU A 190 8.43 16.28 2.67
C LEU A 190 7.56 15.18 2.09
N ARG A 191 7.66 13.97 2.62
CA ARG A 191 6.76 12.87 2.28
C ARG A 191 6.17 12.30 3.57
N LEU A 192 4.86 12.17 3.57
CA LEU A 192 4.08 11.60 4.67
C LEU A 192 3.27 10.44 4.09
N SER A 193 3.34 9.28 4.70
CA SER A 193 2.43 8.19 4.37
C SER A 193 1.97 7.43 5.60
N TRP A 194 0.72 6.98 5.56
CA TRP A 194 0.11 6.17 6.59
C TRP A 194 -0.64 5.04 5.91
N ILE A 195 -0.32 3.82 6.30
CA ILE A 195 -0.91 2.59 5.77
C ILE A 195 -1.53 1.84 6.94
N TYR A 196 -2.74 1.35 6.75
CA TYR A 196 -3.39 0.44 7.69
C TYR A 196 -4.10 -0.68 6.96
N ALA A 197 -3.72 -1.92 7.22
CA ALA A 197 -4.22 -3.09 6.52
C ALA A 197 -4.63 -4.19 7.49
N ILE A 198 -5.89 -4.61 7.38
CA ILE A 198 -6.39 -5.84 7.98
C ILE A 198 -6.44 -6.90 6.86
N PRO A 199 -5.69 -8.01 6.99
CA PRO A 199 -5.63 -9.04 5.95
C PRO A 199 -7.02 -9.49 5.49
N GLN A 200 -7.23 -9.49 4.18
CA GLN A 200 -8.48 -9.90 3.51
C GLN A 200 -9.76 -9.17 3.99
N ALA A 201 -9.65 -8.01 4.64
CA ALA A 201 -10.80 -7.28 5.17
C ALA A 201 -10.74 -5.78 4.86
N LEU A 202 -9.70 -5.07 5.27
CA LEU A 202 -9.63 -3.61 5.17
C LEU A 202 -8.24 -3.18 4.68
N SER A 203 -8.17 -2.21 3.79
CA SER A 203 -6.92 -1.51 3.48
C SER A 203 -7.19 -0.02 3.38
N LEU A 204 -6.52 0.75 4.20
CA LEU A 204 -6.53 2.21 4.21
C LEU A 204 -5.13 2.71 3.88
N PHE A 205 -5.07 3.78 3.10
CA PHE A 205 -3.84 4.46 2.76
C PHE A 205 -4.10 5.94 2.62
N VAL A 206 -3.19 6.74 3.15
CA VAL A 206 -3.18 8.19 2.98
C VAL A 206 -1.73 8.59 2.82
N ALA A 207 -1.40 9.32 1.77
CA ALA A 207 -0.09 9.88 1.58
C ALA A 207 -0.14 11.27 0.96
N GLY A 208 0.89 12.05 1.27
CA GLY A 208 1.11 13.37 0.69
C GLY A 208 2.60 13.66 0.55
N GLU A 209 2.94 14.34 -0.55
CA GLU A 209 4.31 14.69 -0.90
C GLU A 209 4.41 16.13 -1.36
N LYS A 210 5.52 16.73 -0.96
CA LYS A 210 6.01 18.00 -1.45
C LYS A 210 7.39 17.77 -2.01
N ASP A 211 7.57 18.16 -3.27
CA ASP A 211 8.83 18.03 -3.97
C ASP A 211 9.77 19.22 -3.72
N TYR A 212 11.04 18.98 -4.06
CA TYR A 212 12.09 19.98 -4.02
C TYR A 212 11.79 21.12 -5.00
N GLY A 213 11.83 22.37 -4.52
CA GLY A 213 11.68 23.54 -5.38
C GLY A 213 10.24 23.94 -5.68
N GLU A 214 9.25 23.26 -5.14
CA GLU A 214 7.85 23.66 -5.26
C GLU A 214 7.44 24.59 -4.08
N PRO A 215 6.73 25.70 -4.35
CA PRO A 215 6.22 26.58 -3.30
C PRO A 215 4.97 26.00 -2.62
N TRP A 216 4.87 26.15 -1.29
CA TRP A 216 3.72 25.69 -0.48
C TRP A 216 2.34 26.25 -0.89
N ARG A 217 2.33 27.33 -1.66
CA ARG A 217 1.11 27.97 -2.15
C ARG A 217 1.34 28.44 -3.58
N ARG A 218 0.51 27.96 -4.50
CA ARG A 218 0.43 28.41 -5.89
C ARG A 218 -1.04 28.50 -6.33
N PRO A 219 -1.39 29.31 -7.33
CA PRO A 219 -2.78 29.37 -7.82
C PRO A 219 -3.25 27.95 -8.22
N GLY A 220 -4.31 27.45 -7.59
CA GLY A 220 -4.83 26.09 -7.82
C GLY A 220 -4.35 25.01 -6.85
N HIS A 221 -3.27 25.23 -6.07
CA HIS A 221 -2.75 24.25 -5.11
C HIS A 221 -2.34 24.91 -3.77
N ARG A 222 -2.82 24.36 -2.65
CA ARG A 222 -2.47 24.80 -1.30
C ARG A 222 -2.01 23.59 -0.49
N GLY A 223 -0.78 23.64 0.03
CA GLY A 223 -0.23 22.61 0.90
C GLY A 223 0.82 21.75 0.22
N LEU A 224 0.58 20.45 0.20
CA LEU A 224 1.40 19.46 -0.51
C LEU A 224 1.00 19.44 -1.99
N ASP A 225 1.91 19.01 -2.84
CA ASP A 225 1.73 19.08 -4.29
C ASP A 225 0.95 17.86 -4.80
N ALA A 226 1.21 16.70 -4.19
CA ALA A 226 0.51 15.45 -4.48
C ALA A 226 -0.16 14.88 -3.23
N TYR A 227 -1.37 14.37 -3.41
CA TYR A 227 -2.17 13.68 -2.40
C TYR A 227 -2.73 12.39 -2.98
N SER A 228 -2.58 11.31 -2.23
CA SER A 228 -3.17 10.02 -2.57
C SER A 228 -3.89 9.42 -1.36
N ALA A 229 -5.04 8.83 -1.60
CA ALA A 229 -5.81 8.17 -0.55
C ALA A 229 -6.69 7.06 -1.11
N HIS A 230 -6.76 5.93 -0.40
CA HIS A 230 -7.74 4.89 -0.68
C HIS A 230 -8.31 4.27 0.59
N ALA A 231 -9.52 3.75 0.47
CA ALA A 231 -10.17 2.89 1.43
C ALA A 231 -10.78 1.69 0.70
N GLN A 232 -10.29 0.50 1.02
CA GLN A 232 -10.71 -0.78 0.46
C GLN A 232 -11.37 -1.61 1.55
N LEU A 233 -12.53 -2.18 1.26
CA LEU A 233 -13.26 -3.10 2.10
C LEU A 233 -13.54 -4.39 1.33
N ARG A 234 -13.21 -5.53 1.92
CA ARG A 234 -13.46 -6.86 1.37
C ARG A 234 -14.30 -7.70 2.32
N HIS A 235 -15.41 -8.23 1.82
CA HIS A 235 -16.29 -9.11 2.59
C HIS A 235 -17.00 -10.11 1.68
N ARG A 236 -16.80 -11.42 1.91
CA ARG A 236 -17.56 -12.51 1.25
C ARG A 236 -17.70 -12.34 -0.28
N GLY A 237 -16.59 -12.08 -0.99
CA GLY A 237 -16.59 -11.92 -2.45
C GLY A 237 -17.01 -10.53 -2.96
N LEU A 238 -17.50 -9.65 -2.09
CA LEU A 238 -17.67 -8.23 -2.38
C LEU A 238 -16.41 -7.46 -2.03
N GLU A 239 -15.99 -6.59 -2.94
CA GLU A 239 -14.92 -5.65 -2.73
C GLU A 239 -15.40 -4.24 -3.11
N LEU A 240 -15.33 -3.33 -2.15
CA LEU A 240 -15.60 -1.92 -2.31
C LEU A 240 -14.29 -1.16 -2.18
N LEU A 241 -14.03 -0.26 -3.11
CA LEU A 241 -12.84 0.57 -3.12
C LEU A 241 -13.24 2.02 -3.39
N LEU A 242 -12.80 2.92 -2.53
CA LEU A 242 -13.04 4.35 -2.61
C LEU A 242 -11.71 5.09 -2.60
N GLY A 243 -11.56 6.10 -3.45
CA GLY A 243 -10.33 6.90 -3.56
C GLY A 243 -9.53 6.53 -4.80
N ASP A 244 -8.22 6.35 -4.64
CA ASP A 244 -7.28 6.10 -5.73
C ASP A 244 -7.12 4.60 -6.01
N TYR A 245 -7.38 4.22 -7.27
CA TYR A 245 -7.37 2.83 -7.71
C TYR A 245 -6.88 2.66 -9.13
N ARG A 246 -6.39 1.47 -9.45
CA ARG A 246 -6.00 1.07 -10.80
C ARG A 246 -6.98 0.04 -11.34
N VAL A 247 -7.38 0.20 -12.59
CA VAL A 247 -8.25 -0.75 -13.31
C VAL A 247 -7.48 -1.39 -14.45
N ALA A 248 -7.47 -2.71 -14.49
CA ALA A 248 -6.95 -3.48 -15.61
C ALA A 248 -8.01 -4.49 -16.08
N ARG A 249 -8.35 -4.46 -17.37
CA ARG A 249 -9.33 -5.37 -17.99
C ARG A 249 -9.02 -5.60 -19.46
N GLY A 250 -9.43 -6.77 -19.95
CA GLY A 250 -9.28 -7.13 -21.37
C GLY A 250 -7.81 -7.26 -21.78
N CYS A 251 -6.97 -7.84 -20.92
CA CYS A 251 -5.55 -8.03 -21.23
C CYS A 251 -4.79 -6.71 -21.50
N GLY A 252 -5.19 -5.62 -20.87
CA GLY A 252 -4.61 -4.30 -21.13
C GLY A 252 -5.06 -3.64 -22.45
N LEU A 253 -5.85 -4.32 -23.28
CA LEU A 253 -6.36 -3.77 -24.55
C LEU A 253 -7.52 -2.79 -24.35
N LEU A 254 -8.31 -2.96 -23.28
CA LEU A 254 -9.41 -2.06 -22.93
C LEU A 254 -8.95 -1.05 -21.87
N LEU A 255 -8.42 -1.56 -20.76
CA LEU A 255 -7.91 -0.78 -19.65
C LEU A 255 -6.67 -1.48 -19.11
N GLY A 256 -5.57 -0.73 -18.98
CA GLY A 256 -4.25 -1.28 -18.67
C GLY A 256 -3.54 -0.65 -17.49
N GLN A 257 -4.26 -0.08 -16.51
CA GLN A 257 -3.60 0.69 -15.45
C GLN A 257 -2.74 -0.19 -14.54
N GLY A 258 -1.51 0.26 -14.35
CA GLY A 258 -0.38 -0.38 -13.66
C GLY A 258 0.06 -1.71 -14.27
N THR A 259 -0.22 -1.90 -15.55
CA THR A 259 0.23 -3.06 -16.30
C THR A 259 1.65 -2.79 -16.76
N PHE A 260 2.62 -3.35 -16.05
CA PHE A 260 4.02 -3.22 -16.42
C PHE A 260 4.57 -4.60 -16.79
N PRO A 261 5.40 -4.69 -17.84
CA PRO A 261 6.15 -5.88 -18.17
C PRO A 261 7.25 -6.12 -17.12
N LEU A 262 6.88 -6.44 -15.89
CA LEU A 262 7.85 -6.62 -14.79
C LEU A 262 8.66 -7.92 -14.91
N ASN A 263 8.51 -8.69 -15.98
CA ASN A 263 9.25 -9.94 -16.17
C ASN A 263 9.58 -10.16 -17.65
N PHE A 264 10.68 -9.58 -18.14
CA PHE A 264 11.16 -9.75 -19.51
C PHE A 264 11.74 -11.15 -19.80
N LEU A 265 12.01 -11.96 -18.76
CA LEU A 265 12.32 -13.38 -18.95
C LEU A 265 11.08 -14.19 -19.35
N ALA A 266 9.88 -13.64 -19.14
CA ALA A 266 8.65 -14.14 -19.72
C ALA A 266 8.39 -13.37 -21.03
N LEU A 267 8.33 -14.08 -22.16
CA LEU A 267 7.97 -13.53 -23.48
C LEU A 267 6.53 -12.97 -23.53
N THR A 268 5.79 -13.04 -22.41
CA THR A 268 4.41 -12.62 -22.26
C THR A 268 4.30 -11.52 -21.21
N PRO A 269 3.81 -10.32 -21.56
CA PRO A 269 3.60 -9.26 -20.59
C PRO A 269 2.58 -9.71 -19.53
N ARG A 270 2.84 -9.35 -18.27
CA ARG A 270 1.93 -9.63 -17.18
C ARG A 270 0.83 -8.60 -17.11
N LEU A 271 -0.32 -8.98 -17.64
CA LEU A 271 -1.49 -8.13 -17.70
C LEU A 271 -2.25 -8.24 -16.38
N GLY A 272 -2.48 -7.11 -15.72
CA GLY A 272 -3.34 -7.07 -14.54
C GLY A 272 -4.78 -7.42 -14.91
N ASP A 273 -5.54 -7.94 -13.95
CA ASP A 273 -6.99 -8.10 -14.07
C ASP A 273 -7.70 -7.60 -12.82
N GLY A 274 -8.79 -6.87 -13.04
CA GLY A 274 -9.66 -6.34 -11.99
C GLY A 274 -9.31 -4.93 -11.52
N VAL A 275 -9.73 -4.63 -10.30
CA VAL A 275 -9.55 -3.33 -9.66
C VAL A 275 -8.66 -3.52 -8.44
N ARG A 276 -7.74 -2.56 -8.22
CA ARG A 276 -6.83 -2.59 -7.08
C ARG A 276 -6.59 -1.19 -6.49
N PRO A 277 -6.38 -1.09 -5.17
CA PRO A 277 -5.97 0.17 -4.54
C PRO A 277 -4.56 0.60 -4.95
N VAL A 278 -4.31 1.90 -4.97
CA VAL A 278 -2.96 2.48 -5.10
C VAL A 278 -2.36 2.67 -3.72
N ARG A 279 -1.32 1.91 -3.37
CA ARG A 279 -0.72 1.93 -2.02
C ARG A 279 0.61 2.67 -1.91
N HIS A 280 0.95 3.45 -2.92
CA HIS A 280 2.15 4.26 -2.97
C HIS A 280 1.83 5.61 -3.63
N MET A 281 2.72 6.57 -3.49
CA MET A 281 2.55 7.84 -4.18
C MET A 281 2.88 7.71 -5.66
N THR A 282 1.90 8.03 -6.49
CA THR A 282 2.05 8.16 -7.93
C THR A 282 1.28 9.38 -8.41
N GLU A 283 1.79 10.04 -9.45
CA GLU A 283 1.17 11.19 -10.10
C GLU A 283 0.31 10.78 -11.30
N SER A 284 0.63 9.63 -11.88
CA SER A 284 0.07 9.10 -13.11
C SER A 284 -0.47 7.68 -12.92
N ASP A 285 -1.24 7.23 -13.92
CA ASP A 285 -1.68 5.85 -14.04
C ASP A 285 -2.52 5.34 -12.85
N TYR A 286 -3.55 6.12 -12.50
CA TYR A 286 -4.61 5.74 -11.58
C TYR A 286 -5.91 6.46 -11.91
N SER A 287 -7.00 5.92 -11.39
CA SER A 287 -8.35 6.49 -11.40
C SER A 287 -8.72 6.93 -10.00
N ARG A 288 -9.57 7.96 -9.87
CA ARG A 288 -10.04 8.46 -8.57
C ARG A 288 -11.57 8.45 -8.52
N GLY A 289 -12.14 7.69 -7.59
CA GLY A 289 -13.58 7.61 -7.41
C GLY A 289 -14.02 6.38 -6.61
N LEU A 290 -15.00 5.65 -7.14
CA LEU A 290 -15.55 4.45 -6.50
C LEU A 290 -15.48 3.27 -7.44
N ALA A 291 -15.06 2.12 -6.92
CA ALA A 291 -15.10 0.85 -7.61
C ALA A 291 -15.72 -0.23 -6.72
N LEU A 292 -16.51 -1.09 -7.35
CA LEU A 292 -17.20 -2.22 -6.77
C LEU A 292 -16.86 -3.45 -7.60
N SER A 293 -16.43 -4.53 -6.97
CA SER A 293 -16.31 -5.82 -7.62
C SER A 293 -17.02 -6.90 -6.82
N PHE A 294 -17.63 -7.81 -7.57
CA PHE A 294 -18.34 -8.96 -7.06
C PHE A 294 -17.75 -10.20 -7.70
N ASN A 295 -17.29 -11.12 -6.87
CA ASN A 295 -16.67 -12.36 -7.30
C ASN A 295 -17.40 -13.54 -6.68
N GLU A 296 -18.17 -14.24 -7.50
CA GLU A 296 -18.81 -15.52 -7.20
C GLU A 296 -18.14 -16.64 -7.99
N ALA A 297 -18.32 -17.89 -7.55
CA ALA A 297 -17.58 -19.05 -8.07
C ALA A 297 -17.52 -19.17 -9.60
N CYS A 298 -18.53 -18.68 -10.33
CA CYS A 298 -18.59 -18.74 -11.79
C CYS A 298 -18.63 -17.36 -12.49
N TRP A 299 -18.81 -16.26 -11.75
CA TRP A 299 -19.04 -14.95 -12.34
C TRP A 299 -18.27 -13.86 -11.59
N ARG A 300 -17.56 -13.01 -12.34
CA ARG A 300 -16.89 -11.82 -11.82
C ARG A 300 -17.47 -10.59 -12.50
N ALA A 301 -18.17 -9.76 -11.75
CA ALA A 301 -18.69 -8.48 -12.20
C ALA A 301 -17.94 -7.33 -11.52
N GLY A 302 -17.79 -6.21 -12.20
CA GLY A 302 -17.16 -5.02 -11.63
C GLY A 302 -17.74 -3.74 -12.24
N LEU A 303 -17.94 -2.74 -11.39
CA LEU A 303 -18.38 -1.40 -11.77
C LEU A 303 -17.40 -0.40 -11.18
N PHE A 304 -16.99 0.58 -11.96
CA PHE A 304 -16.12 1.65 -11.49
C PHE A 304 -16.57 2.98 -12.08
N VAL A 305 -16.40 4.04 -11.31
CA VAL A 305 -16.68 5.42 -11.70
C VAL A 305 -15.48 6.25 -11.29
N SER A 306 -14.92 7.01 -12.24
CA SER A 306 -13.80 7.91 -12.01
C SER A 306 -14.21 9.35 -12.33
N SER A 307 -13.78 10.30 -11.50
CA SER A 307 -13.90 11.74 -11.78
C SER A 307 -12.61 12.35 -12.32
N ARG A 308 -11.55 11.54 -12.42
CA ARG A 308 -10.23 11.91 -12.92
C ARG A 308 -9.81 10.94 -14.02
#